data_AF-A0A9D3AM70-F1
#
_entry.id   AF-A0A9D3AM70-F1
#
_cell.length_a   1.000
_cell.length_b   1.000
_cell.length_c   1.000
_cell.angle_alpha   90.00
_cell.angle_beta   90.00
_cell.angle_gamma   90.00
#
_symmetry.space_group_name_H-M   'P 1'
#
loop_
_entity.id
_entity.type
_entity.pdbx_description
1 polymer ?
#
loop_
_entity_poly.entity_id
_entity_poly.type
_entity_poly.pdbx_seq_one_letter_code
_entity_poly.pdbx_strand_id
1 'polypeptide(L)'
;MTQEDKENLKERIIAVLSGIYDPEIPVDIYHLGLIYNIDIDDDANVKILMTVTTPNCPVAETLPAFVKEKVSVIMGVKSAEIELTFEPAWSPANLSEEVRAELGLDDGYNFMDMMY
;
A
#
# COMPACT_ATOMS: atom_id res chain seq x y z
N MET A 1 -0.49 -18.04 -16.37
CA MET A 1 0.59 -18.32 -15.38
C MET A 1 0.10 -19.38 -14.40
N THR A 2 0.98 -20.14 -13.75
CA THR A 2 0.54 -21.07 -12.68
C THR A 2 0.20 -20.30 -11.40
N GLN A 3 -0.51 -20.94 -10.45
CA GLN A 3 -0.78 -20.31 -9.14
C GLN A 3 0.52 -20.01 -8.38
N GLU A 4 1.49 -20.93 -8.45
CA GLU A 4 2.81 -20.75 -7.83
C GLU A 4 3.56 -19.54 -8.42
N ASP A 5 3.51 -19.34 -9.75
CA ASP A 5 4.10 -18.17 -10.39
C ASP A 5 3.45 -16.87 -9.90
N LYS A 6 2.13 -16.87 -9.69
CA LYS A 6 1.38 -15.71 -9.20
C LYS A 6 1.75 -15.37 -7.76
N GLU A 7 1.85 -16.36 -6.87
CA GLU A 7 2.27 -16.14 -5.48
C GLU A 7 3.70 -15.56 -5.43
N ASN A 8 4.64 -16.15 -6.19
CA ASN A 8 6.01 -15.64 -6.27
C ASN A 8 6.07 -14.20 -6.81
N LEU A 9 5.23 -13.85 -7.80
CA LEU A 9 5.15 -12.48 -8.31
C LEU A 9 4.53 -11.54 -7.28
N LYS A 10 3.49 -12.00 -6.57
CA LYS A 10 2.83 -11.25 -5.49
C LYS A 10 3.80 -10.93 -4.35
N GLU A 11 4.63 -11.86 -3.93
CA GLU A 11 5.66 -11.63 -2.91
C GLU A 11 6.65 -10.54 -3.34
N ARG A 12 7.08 -10.54 -4.61
CA ARG A 12 7.96 -9.48 -5.16
C ARG A 12 7.27 -8.12 -5.17
N ILE A 13 5.98 -8.08 -5.51
CA ILE A 13 5.18 -6.86 -5.46
C ILE A 13 5.09 -6.35 -4.02
N ILE A 14 4.75 -7.22 -3.06
CA ILE A 14 4.67 -6.87 -1.64
C ILE A 14 6.01 -6.32 -1.13
N ALA A 15 7.13 -6.94 -1.51
CA ALA A 15 8.47 -6.44 -1.14
C ALA A 15 8.75 -5.04 -1.68
N VAL A 16 8.31 -4.72 -2.90
CA VAL A 16 8.43 -3.37 -3.47
C VAL A 16 7.51 -2.38 -2.76
N LEU A 17 6.25 -2.77 -2.49
CA LEU A 17 5.29 -1.92 -1.77
C LEU A 17 5.75 -1.62 -0.35
N SER A 18 6.37 -2.59 0.34
CA SER A 18 6.95 -2.42 1.67
C SER A 18 8.19 -1.51 1.68
N GLY A 19 8.71 -1.12 0.51
CA GLY A 19 9.77 -0.14 0.36
C GLY A 19 9.27 1.28 0.03
N ILE A 20 7.95 1.48 -0.10
CA ILE A 20 7.33 2.77 -0.40
C ILE A 20 6.73 3.31 0.90
N TYR A 21 7.26 4.45 1.35
CA TYR A 21 6.83 5.10 2.58
C TYR A 21 5.82 6.19 2.32
N ASP A 22 4.86 6.33 3.24
CA ASP A 22 4.03 7.52 3.27
C ASP A 22 4.90 8.72 3.72
N PRO A 23 4.80 9.88 3.07
CA PRO A 23 5.62 11.05 3.42
C PRO A 23 5.13 11.77 4.69
N GLU A 24 3.88 11.55 5.11
CA GLU A 24 3.29 12.11 6.33
C GLU A 24 3.51 11.16 7.51
N ILE A 25 3.53 9.85 7.27
CA ILE A 25 3.69 8.82 8.31
C ILE A 25 4.91 7.96 7.99
N PRO A 26 5.91 7.84 8.88
CA PRO A 26 7.17 7.14 8.61
C PRO A 26 7.04 5.60 8.63
N VAL A 27 6.00 5.06 7.99
CA VAL A 27 5.68 3.65 7.82
C VAL A 27 5.41 3.38 6.34
N ASP A 28 5.74 2.19 5.86
CA ASP A 28 5.46 1.83 4.48
C ASP A 28 3.97 1.59 4.22
N ILE A 29 3.55 1.81 2.99
CA ILE A 29 2.14 1.76 2.59
C ILE A 29 1.51 0.37 2.74
N TYR A 30 2.32 -0.69 2.78
CA TYR A 30 1.83 -2.05 2.96
C TYR A 30 1.50 -2.31 4.43
N HIS A 31 2.44 -2.05 5.34
CA HIS A 31 2.25 -2.21 6.79
C HIS A 31 1.30 -1.17 7.38
N LEU A 32 1.21 0.02 6.77
CA LEU A 32 0.20 1.02 7.09
C LEU A 32 -1.22 0.55 6.73
N GLY A 33 -1.35 -0.53 5.93
CA GLY A 33 -2.64 -1.09 5.54
C GLY A 33 -3.35 -0.28 4.46
N LEU A 34 -2.60 0.45 3.62
CA LEU A 34 -3.17 1.19 2.48
C LEU A 34 -3.46 0.29 1.27
N ILE A 35 -2.89 -0.92 1.23
CA ILE A 35 -3.08 -1.89 0.15
C ILE A 35 -4.18 -2.87 0.53
N TYR A 36 -5.33 -2.79 -0.16
CA TYR A 36 -6.50 -3.63 0.13
C TYR A 36 -6.49 -4.93 -0.66
N ASN A 37 -6.03 -4.89 -1.90
CA ASN A 37 -5.96 -6.08 -2.74
C ASN A 37 -4.83 -5.99 -3.76
N ILE A 38 -4.24 -7.15 -4.07
CA ILE A 38 -3.30 -7.33 -5.18
C ILE A 38 -3.80 -8.54 -5.97
N ASP A 39 -4.36 -8.27 -7.14
CA ASP A 39 -4.85 -9.27 -8.07
C ASP A 39 -3.90 -9.42 -9.25
N ILE A 40 -3.63 -10.67 -9.64
CA ILE A 40 -2.70 -11.02 -10.72
C ILE A 40 -3.40 -12.00 -11.65
N ASP A 41 -3.64 -11.58 -12.88
CA ASP A 41 -4.30 -12.41 -13.88
C ASP A 41 -3.34 -13.44 -14.52
N ASP A 42 -3.86 -14.26 -15.43
CA ASP A 42 -3.07 -15.30 -16.10
C ASP A 42 -2.03 -14.76 -17.08
N ASP A 43 -2.13 -13.49 -17.46
CA ASP A 43 -1.27 -12.75 -18.39
C ASP A 43 -0.23 -11.88 -17.67
N ALA A 44 -0.13 -11.97 -16.34
CA ALA A 44 0.73 -11.14 -15.50
C ALA A 44 0.37 -9.64 -15.47
N ASN A 45 -0.90 -9.31 -15.72
CA ASN A 45 -1.41 -7.98 -15.43
C ASN A 45 -1.74 -7.90 -13.94
N VAL A 46 -1.28 -6.84 -13.30
CA VAL A 46 -1.42 -6.60 -11.87
C VAL A 46 -2.43 -5.49 -11.65
N LYS A 47 -3.45 -5.76 -10.84
CA LYS A 47 -4.39 -4.76 -10.36
C LYS A 47 -4.25 -4.62 -8.86
N ILE A 48 -3.96 -3.40 -8.40
CA ILE A 48 -3.85 -3.08 -6.97
C ILE A 48 -5.00 -2.17 -6.60
N LEU A 49 -5.79 -2.60 -5.61
CA LEU A 49 -6.77 -1.76 -4.94
C LEU A 49 -6.09 -1.16 -3.71
N MET A 50 -6.03 0.17 -3.65
CA MET A 50 -5.43 0.87 -2.52
C MET A 50 -6.28 2.05 -2.05
N THR A 51 -5.96 2.55 -0.88
CA THR A 51 -6.55 3.75 -0.29
C THR A 51 -5.44 4.72 0.14
N VAL A 52 -5.84 5.83 0.76
CA VAL A 52 -4.95 6.82 1.37
C VAL A 52 -5.44 7.15 2.77
N THR A 53 -4.53 7.62 3.61
CA THR A 53 -4.84 8.06 4.98
C THR A 53 -5.82 9.22 4.98
N THR A 54 -5.69 10.15 4.03
CA THR A 54 -6.59 11.31 3.87
C THR A 54 -6.90 11.61 2.39
N PRO A 55 -8.19 11.83 2.04
CA PRO A 55 -8.60 12.01 0.64
C PRO A 55 -8.25 13.38 0.04
N ASN A 56 -7.97 14.39 0.87
CA ASN A 56 -7.70 15.76 0.44
C ASN A 56 -6.21 16.12 0.44
N CYS A 57 -5.31 15.14 0.52
CA CYS A 57 -3.86 15.38 0.55
C CYS A 57 -3.25 15.33 -0.87
N PRO A 58 -2.31 16.23 -1.23
CA PRO A 58 -1.58 16.17 -2.51
C PRO A 58 -0.89 14.83 -2.77
N VAL A 59 -0.55 14.11 -1.68
CA VAL A 59 0.03 12.76 -1.73
C VAL A 59 -0.94 11.77 -2.38
N ALA A 60 -2.25 11.93 -2.18
CA ALA A 60 -3.25 11.04 -2.77
C ALA A 60 -3.29 11.09 -4.30
N GLU A 61 -2.84 12.19 -4.91
CA GLU A 61 -2.75 12.31 -6.37
C GLU A 61 -1.45 11.69 -6.93
N THR A 62 -0.38 11.66 -6.13
CA THR A 62 0.96 11.29 -6.59
C THR A 62 1.36 9.87 -6.21
N LEU A 63 0.94 9.40 -5.04
CA LEU A 63 1.26 8.08 -4.50
C LEU A 63 0.74 6.95 -5.40
N PRO A 64 -0.51 6.95 -5.91
CA PRO A 64 -0.96 5.89 -6.81
C PRO A 64 -0.14 5.81 -8.10
N ALA A 65 0.25 6.96 -8.67
CA ALA A 65 1.10 7.00 -9.86
C ALA A 65 2.51 6.45 -9.58
N PHE A 66 3.08 6.80 -8.42
CA PHE A 66 4.38 6.29 -7.98
C PHE A 66 4.36 4.77 -7.75
N VAL A 67 3.33 4.26 -7.07
CA VAL A 67 3.11 2.82 -6.87
C VAL A 67 3.01 2.11 -8.20
N LYS A 68 2.21 2.65 -9.14
CA LYS A 68 2.09 2.11 -10.50
C LYS A 68 3.45 2.00 -11.18
N GLU A 69 4.24 3.07 -11.15
CA GLU A 69 5.58 3.10 -11.77
C GLU A 69 6.48 2.02 -11.18
N LYS A 70 6.55 1.92 -9.85
CA LYS A 70 7.39 0.94 -9.16
C LYS A 70 6.98 -0.50 -9.43
N VAL A 71 5.68 -0.78 -9.48
CA VAL A 71 5.17 -2.13 -9.76
C VAL A 71 5.35 -2.49 -11.25
N SER A 72 5.19 -1.51 -12.16
CA SER A 72 5.31 -1.74 -13.61
C SER A 72 6.71 -2.18 -14.06
N VAL A 73 7.75 -1.86 -13.29
CA VAL A 73 9.14 -2.22 -13.62
C VAL A 73 9.58 -3.56 -12.99
N ILE A 74 8.70 -4.22 -12.23
CA ILE A 74 9.01 -5.52 -11.64
C ILE A 74 9.09 -6.57 -12.74
N MET A 75 10.19 -7.32 -12.76
CA MET A 75 10.37 -8.43 -13.70
C MET A 75 9.23 -9.45 -13.55
N GLY A 76 8.54 -9.70 -14.66
CA GLY A 76 7.39 -10.61 -14.70
C GLY A 76 6.04 -9.89 -14.71
N VAL A 77 5.97 -8.59 -14.38
CA VAL A 77 4.77 -7.78 -14.55
C VAL A 77 4.64 -7.36 -16.01
N LYS A 78 3.47 -7.61 -16.62
CA LYS A 78 3.15 -7.18 -17.99
C LYS A 78 2.54 -5.79 -18.02
N SER A 79 1.64 -5.51 -17.08
CA SER A 79 1.03 -4.19 -16.87
C SER A 79 0.62 -4.04 -15.41
N ALA A 80 0.57 -2.80 -14.92
CA ALA A 80 0.07 -2.49 -13.59
C ALA A 80 -1.02 -1.41 -13.66
N GLU A 81 -2.12 -1.66 -12.96
CA GLU A 81 -3.21 -0.71 -12.77
C GLU A 81 -3.47 -0.51 -11.28
N ILE A 82 -3.64 0.76 -10.90
CA ILE A 82 -3.91 1.14 -9.52
C ILE A 82 -5.31 1.73 -9.47
N GLU A 83 -6.16 1.13 -8.64
CA GLU A 83 -7.49 1.62 -8.33
C GLU A 83 -7.46 2.25 -6.94
N LEU A 84 -7.71 3.56 -6.88
CA LEU A 84 -7.83 4.27 -5.61
C LEU A 84 -9.28 4.21 -5.14
N THR A 85 -9.50 3.67 -3.95
CA THR A 85 -10.80 3.66 -3.26
C THR A 85 -10.71 4.42 -1.93
N PHE A 86 -11.82 5.02 -1.54
CA PHE A 86 -12.01 5.60 -0.20
C PHE A 86 -12.98 4.77 0.64
N GLU A 87 -13.41 3.62 0.13
CA GLU A 87 -14.36 2.72 0.76
C GLU A 87 -13.77 1.30 0.82
N PRO A 88 -13.65 0.70 2.03
CA PRO A 88 -13.85 1.34 3.33
C PRO A 88 -12.81 2.44 3.56
N ALA A 89 -13.18 3.48 4.32
CA ALA A 89 -12.24 4.52 4.73
C ALA A 89 -11.13 3.90 5.59
N TRP A 90 -9.88 4.33 5.35
CA TRP A 90 -8.75 3.88 6.15
C TRP A 90 -8.91 4.34 7.61
N SER A 91 -8.49 3.50 8.56
CA SER A 91 -8.41 3.88 9.98
C SER A 91 -7.17 3.31 10.63
N PRO A 92 -6.67 3.93 11.72
CA PRO A 92 -5.55 3.39 12.50
C PRO A 92 -5.82 1.99 13.10
N ALA A 93 -7.07 1.54 13.15
CA ALA A 93 -7.39 0.16 13.53
C ALA A 93 -6.89 -0.88 12.52
N ASN A 94 -6.51 -0.45 11.31
CA ASN A 94 -5.94 -1.29 10.27
C ASN A 94 -4.44 -1.59 10.51
N LEU A 95 -3.79 -0.86 11.42
CA LEU A 95 -2.39 -1.09 11.78
C LEU A 95 -2.22 -2.37 12.59
N SER A 96 -1.16 -3.13 12.32
CA SER A 96 -0.75 -4.24 13.17
C SER A 96 -0.32 -3.75 14.56
N GLU A 97 -0.40 -4.61 15.58
CA GLU A 97 0.06 -4.26 16.94
C GLU A 97 1.53 -3.80 16.96
N GLU A 98 2.37 -4.39 16.12
CA GLU A 98 3.78 -4.03 15.98
C GLU A 98 3.95 -2.59 15.46
N VAL A 99 3.25 -2.23 14.39
CA VAL A 99 3.31 -0.87 13.82
C VAL A 99 2.72 0.16 14.78
N ARG A 100 1.67 -0.20 15.52
CA ARG A 100 1.08 0.68 16.53
C ARG A 100 2.05 1.00 17.67
N ALA A 101 2.81 0.00 18.11
CA ALA A 101 3.84 0.16 19.13
C ALA A 101 5.00 1.03 18.63
N GLU A 102 5.46 0.83 17.39
CA GLU A 102 6.51 1.67 16.78
C GLU A 102 6.09 3.14 16.66
N LEU A 103 4.81 3.38 16.39
CA LEU A 103 4.22 4.71 16.29
C LEU A 103 3.83 5.32 17.65
N GLY A 104 4.02 4.61 18.77
CA GLY A 104 3.68 5.09 20.11
C GLY A 104 2.17 5.28 20.36
N LEU A 105 1.30 4.66 19.55
CA LEU A 105 -0.16 4.82 19.67
C LEU A 105 -0.73 4.20 20.96
N ASP A 106 0.02 3.31 21.61
CA ASP A 106 -0.38 2.64 22.84
C ASP A 106 -0.12 3.50 24.10
N ASP A 107 0.72 4.53 23.98
CA ASP A 107 1.11 5.44 25.08
C ASP A 107 0.23 6.70 25.17
N GLY A 108 -0.93 6.70 24.49
CA GLY A 108 -1.90 7.79 24.52
C GLY A 108 -1.65 8.91 23.49
N TYR A 109 -0.77 8.69 22.52
CA TYR A 109 -0.60 9.59 21.38
C TYR A 109 -1.77 9.47 20.39
N ASN A 110 -2.28 10.62 19.94
CA ASN A 110 -3.33 10.65 18.94
C ASN A 110 -2.70 10.52 17.54
N PHE A 111 -3.21 9.59 16.73
CA PHE A 111 -2.79 9.40 15.35
C PHE A 111 -2.83 10.71 14.54
N MET A 112 -3.80 11.59 14.84
CA MET A 112 -3.92 12.88 14.16
C MET A 112 -2.77 13.84 14.47
N ASP A 113 -2.12 13.71 15.63
CA ASP A 113 -0.98 14.56 16.03
C ASP A 113 0.31 14.16 15.30
N MET A 114 0.36 12.98 14.66
CA MET A 114 1.52 12.55 13.86
C MET A 114 1.46 13.00 12.41
N MET A 115 0.29 13.41 11.93
CA MET A 115 0.11 13.91 10.55
C MET A 115 0.29 15.43 10.44
N TYR A 116 0.53 16.15 11.56
CA TYR A 116 0.64 17.62 11.62
C TYR A 116 1.82 18.13 12.45
#